data_AF-A0A956K1G5-F1
#
_entry.id   AF-A0A956K1G5-F1
#
_cell.length_a   1.000
_cell.length_b   1.000
_cell.length_c   1.000
_cell.angle_alpha   90.00
_cell.angle_beta   90.00
_cell.angle_gamma   90.00
#
_symmetry.space_group_name_H-M   'P 1'
#
loop_
_entity.id
_entity.type
_entity.pdbx_description
1 polymer ?
#
loop_
_entity_poly.entity_id
_entity_poly.type
_entity_poly.pdbx_seq_one_letter_code
_entity_poly.pdbx_strand_id
1 'polypeptide(L)'
;MPAPSRWRPERGDHVDAVPAEIDALVLRCMDRKPGARPTAAALLDAIEALATPPWTRAQARLWWATHGAAVRSVAKLRLERPASDERASLDVDLHRRDAR
;
A
#
# COMPACT_ATOMS: atom_id res chain seq x y z
N MET A 1 17.84 16.98 -31.11
CA MET A 1 16.55 16.51 -30.56
C MET A 1 16.78 16.01 -29.14
N PRO A 2 16.27 16.66 -28.08
CA PRO A 2 16.31 16.05 -26.76
C PRO A 2 15.22 14.95 -26.66
N ALA A 3 15.56 13.83 -26.04
CA ALA A 3 14.66 12.70 -25.81
C ALA A 3 13.41 13.13 -25.00
N PRO A 4 12.23 12.51 -25.21
CA PRO A 4 11.08 12.80 -24.37
C PRO A 4 11.42 12.41 -22.93
N SER A 5 11.41 13.41 -22.07
CA SER A 5 11.71 13.31 -20.65
C SER A 5 10.82 12.27 -19.96
N ARG A 6 11.51 11.29 -19.39
CA ARG A 6 11.13 10.44 -18.25
C ARG A 6 10.06 11.06 -17.36
N TRP A 7 8.96 10.34 -17.17
CA TRP A 7 8.10 10.32 -15.98
C TRP A 7 7.59 11.66 -15.42
N ARG A 8 6.27 11.88 -15.51
CA ARG A 8 5.55 12.96 -14.83
C ARG A 8 4.43 12.36 -13.97
N PRO A 9 4.42 12.52 -12.63
CA PRO A 9 3.31 12.11 -11.81
C PRO A 9 2.32 13.27 -11.74
N GLU A 10 1.37 13.34 -12.68
CA GLU A 10 0.08 13.98 -12.37
C GLU A 10 -0.66 13.01 -11.44
N ARG A 11 -0.19 12.86 -10.20
CA ARG A 11 -0.89 12.11 -9.15
C ARG A 11 -2.13 12.92 -8.82
N GLY A 12 -3.31 12.41 -9.14
CA GLY A 12 -4.57 13.05 -8.79
C GLY A 12 -4.60 13.48 -7.32
N ASP A 13 -5.11 14.68 -7.09
CA ASP A 13 -5.28 15.40 -5.82
C ASP A 13 -6.30 14.74 -4.87
N HIS A 14 -6.28 13.42 -4.72
CA HIS A 14 -7.21 12.68 -3.83
C HIS A 14 -6.50 11.74 -2.86
N VAL A 15 -5.30 12.12 -2.42
CA VAL A 15 -4.81 11.62 -1.13
C VAL A 15 -5.21 12.68 -0.12
N ASP A 16 -6.47 12.67 0.31
CA ASP A 16 -6.80 13.29 1.60
C ASP A 16 -5.75 12.76 2.59
N ALA A 17 -4.99 13.68 3.19
CA ALA A 17 -3.76 13.36 3.90
C ALA A 17 -4.04 12.24 4.92
N VAL A 18 -3.49 11.05 4.68
CA VAL A 18 -3.56 9.96 5.64
C VAL A 18 -2.87 10.46 6.92
N PRO A 19 -3.52 10.35 8.10
CA PRO A 19 -2.90 10.72 9.36
C PRO A 19 -1.50 10.11 9.49
N ALA A 20 -0.52 10.92 9.86
CA ALA A 20 0.89 10.53 9.88
C ALA A 20 1.16 9.32 10.79
N GLU A 21 0.34 9.17 11.83
CA GLU A 21 0.40 8.09 12.80
C GLU A 21 -0.03 6.75 12.19
N ILE A 22 -1.00 6.75 11.28
CA ILE A 22 -1.41 5.56 10.52
C ILE A 22 -0.27 5.14 9.58
N ASP A 23 0.30 6.09 8.84
CA ASP A 23 1.40 5.80 7.92
C ASP A 23 2.63 5.26 8.67
N ALA A 24 2.99 5.87 9.79
CA ALA A 24 4.06 5.40 10.66
C ALA A 24 3.80 3.98 11.19
N LEU A 25 2.55 3.65 11.57
CA LEU A 25 2.19 2.31 12.01
C LEU A 25 2.33 1.28 10.89
N VAL A 26 1.88 1.60 9.67
CA VAL A 26 2.04 0.74 8.49
C VAL A 26 3.51 0.50 8.19
N LEU A 27 4.35 1.54 8.25
CA LEU A 27 5.79 1.42 8.04
C LEU A 27 6.46 0.48 9.07
N ARG A 28 6.04 0.52 10.35
CA ARG A 28 6.53 -0.43 11.37
C ARG A 28 6.16 -1.88 11.06
N CYS A 29 4.97 -2.13 10.51
CA CYS A 29 4.56 -3.47 10.08
C CYS A 29 5.43 -4.01 8.93
N MET A 30 6.04 -3.12 8.15
CA MET A 30 6.90 -3.47 7.01
C MET A 30 8.40 -3.50 7.35
N ASP A 31 8.77 -3.54 8.64
CA ASP A 31 10.18 -3.58 9.02
C ASP A 31 10.89 -4.79 8.36
N ARG A 32 12.12 -4.55 7.91
CA ARG A 32 12.96 -5.57 7.25
C ARG A 32 13.29 -6.71 8.20
N LYS A 33 13.43 -6.44 9.50
CA LYS A 33 13.69 -7.43 10.54
C LYS A 33 12.35 -8.01 11.00
N PRO A 34 12.08 -9.31 10.77
CA PRO A 34 10.79 -9.91 11.16
C PRO A 34 10.44 -9.72 12.64
N GLY A 35 11.42 -9.82 13.53
CA GLY A 35 11.24 -9.64 14.98
C GLY A 35 11.05 -8.18 15.43
N ALA A 36 11.27 -7.19 14.56
CA ALA A 36 11.02 -5.78 14.86
C ALA A 36 9.60 -5.33 14.52
N ARG A 37 8.84 -6.17 13.80
CA ARG A 37 7.44 -5.88 13.46
C ARG A 37 6.58 -6.04 14.71
N PRO A 38 5.51 -5.25 14.86
CA PRO A 38 4.56 -5.45 15.93
C PRO A 38 3.90 -6.82 15.80
N THR A 39 3.62 -7.46 16.95
CA THR A 39 2.75 -8.62 17.00
C THR A 39 1.31 -8.22 16.65
N ALA A 40 0.45 -9.20 16.35
CA ALA A 40 -0.96 -8.93 16.11
C ALA A 40 -1.63 -8.20 17.31
N ALA A 41 -1.31 -8.61 18.54
CA ALA A 41 -1.82 -7.96 19.74
C ALA A 41 -1.34 -6.50 19.85
N ALA A 42 -0.03 -6.25 19.72
CA ALA A 42 0.52 -4.90 19.79
C ALA A 42 0.02 -3.98 18.65
N LEU A 43 -0.28 -4.55 17.49
CA LEU A 43 -0.90 -3.82 16.38
C LEU A 43 -2.35 -3.42 16.71
N LEU A 44 -3.15 -4.31 17.30
CA LEU A 44 -4.52 -4.00 17.71
C LEU A 44 -4.54 -2.88 18.76
N ASP A 45 -3.69 -2.98 19.79
CA ASP A 45 -3.56 -1.95 20.82
C ASP A 45 -3.18 -0.58 20.20
N ALA A 46 -2.26 -0.60 19.22
CA ALA A 46 -1.85 0.60 18.51
C ALA A 46 -2.97 1.18 17.64
N ILE A 47 -3.79 0.34 17.01
CA ILE A 47 -4.95 0.80 16.21
C ILE A 47 -6.01 1.44 17.11
N GLU A 48 -6.31 0.82 18.25
CA GLU A 48 -7.27 1.37 19.21
C GLU A 48 -6.81 2.74 19.76
N ALA A 49 -5.50 2.92 19.96
CA ALA A 49 -4.91 4.17 20.43
C ALA A 49 -4.97 5.33 19.41
N LEU A 50 -5.17 5.07 18.11
CA LEU A 50 -5.22 6.11 17.07
C LEU A 50 -6.49 6.97 17.10
N ALA A 51 -7.44 6.67 18.00
CA ALA A 51 -8.68 7.43 18.22
C ALA A 51 -9.47 7.75 16.94
N THR A 52 -9.37 6.90 15.91
CA THR A 52 -10.11 7.07 14.65
C THR A 52 -11.58 6.72 14.86
N PRO A 53 -12.53 7.48 14.27
CA PRO A 53 -13.94 7.15 14.37
C PRO A 53 -14.22 5.72 13.89
N PRO A 54 -14.89 4.87 14.70
CA PRO A 54 -15.14 3.50 14.32
C PRO A 54 -16.12 3.43 13.15
N TRP A 55 -15.81 2.58 12.16
CA TRP A 55 -16.74 2.27 11.10
C TRP A 55 -17.77 1.25 11.57
N THR A 56 -19.04 1.60 11.46
CA THR A 56 -20.12 0.63 11.60
C THR A 56 -20.20 -0.28 10.37
N ARG A 57 -20.73 -1.48 10.56
CA ARG A 57 -21.02 -2.39 9.44
C ARG A 57 -21.95 -1.75 8.39
N ALA A 58 -22.87 -0.89 8.81
CA ALA A 58 -23.78 -0.19 7.90
C ALA A 58 -23.03 0.82 7.01
N GLN A 59 -22.14 1.63 7.60
CA GLN A 59 -21.28 2.56 6.86
C GLN A 59 -20.37 1.81 5.88
N ALA A 60 -19.77 0.69 6.31
CA ALA A 60 -18.95 -0.16 5.45
C ALA A 60 -19.73 -0.67 4.23
N ARG A 61 -20.95 -1.18 4.44
CA ARG A 61 -21.81 -1.67 3.35
C ARG A 61 -22.21 -0.56 2.39
N LEU A 62 -22.61 0.60 2.93
CA LEU A 62 -23.00 1.76 2.13
C LEU A 62 -21.83 2.21 1.25
N TRP A 63 -20.64 2.36 1.83
CA TRP A 63 -19.47 2.78 1.08
C TRP A 63 -19.14 1.81 -0.05
N TRP A 64 -19.17 0.50 0.20
CA TRP A 64 -18.93 -0.52 -0.84
C TRP A 64 -20.00 -0.55 -1.93
N ALA A 65 -21.26 -0.29 -1.58
CA ALA A 65 -22.33 -0.16 -2.56
C ALA A 65 -22.10 1.05 -3.49
N THR A 66 -21.65 2.17 -2.93
CA THR A 66 -21.38 3.41 -3.68
C THR A 66 -20.10 3.33 -4.52
N HIS A 67 -18.99 2.83 -3.96
CA HIS A 67 -17.65 2.93 -4.57
C HIS A 67 -17.12 1.61 -5.13
N GLY A 68 -17.71 0.47 -4.77
CA GLY A 68 -17.13 -0.84 -5.05
C GLY A 68 -16.96 -1.15 -6.53
N ALA A 69 -17.83 -0.66 -7.40
CA ALA A 69 -17.67 -0.80 -8.84
C ALA A 69 -16.41 -0.07 -9.35
N ALA A 70 -16.19 1.17 -8.91
CA ALA A 70 -15.01 1.95 -9.28
C ALA A 70 -13.72 1.28 -8.78
N VAL A 71 -13.69 0.82 -7.52
CA VAL A 71 -12.54 0.11 -6.94
C VAL A 71 -12.21 -1.16 -7.72
N ARG A 72 -13.22 -1.97 -8.06
CA ARG A 72 -13.03 -3.21 -8.84
C ARG A 72 -12.56 -2.94 -10.26
N SER A 73 -13.08 -1.90 -10.92
CA SER A 73 -12.64 -1.52 -12.26
C SER A 73 -11.16 -1.12 -12.29
N VAL A 74 -10.70 -0.33 -11.32
CA VAL A 74 -9.28 0.02 -11.20
C VAL A 74 -8.42 -1.22 -10.92
N ALA A 75 -8.87 -2.13 -10.05
CA ALA A 75 -8.15 -3.37 -9.78
C ALA A 75 -8.03 -4.25 -11.03
N LYS A 76 -9.12 -4.38 -11.80
CA LYS A 76 -9.16 -5.13 -13.05
C LYS A 76 -8.18 -4.56 -14.08
N LEU A 77 -8.17 -3.24 -14.27
CA LEU A 77 -7.21 -2.56 -15.16
C LEU A 77 -5.75 -2.79 -14.77
N ARG A 78 -5.44 -2.96 -13.47
CA ARG A 78 -4.08 -3.21 -12.99
C ARG A 78 -3.62 -4.64 -13.24
N LEU A 79 -4.55 -5.60 -13.20
CA LEU A 79 -4.31 -7.02 -13.49
C LEU A 79 -4.25 -7.29 -15.00
N GLU A 80 -5.06 -6.56 -15.77
CA GLU A 80 -5.08 -6.63 -17.24
C GLU A 80 -4.01 -5.76 -17.89
N ARG A 81 -3.23 -5.02 -17.09
CA ARG A 81 -2.01 -4.40 -17.58
C ARG A 81 -1.14 -5.53 -18.14
N PRO A 82 -0.77 -5.51 -19.43
CA PRO A 82 0.13 -6.51 -19.96
C PRO A 82 1.37 -6.52 -19.07
N ALA A 83 1.81 -7.72 -18.68
CA ALA A 83 3.13 -7.91 -18.09
C ALA A 83 4.08 -7.05 -18.93
N SER A 84 4.68 -6.05 -18.31
CA SER A 84 5.61 -5.17 -19.02
C SER A 84 6.62 -6.05 -19.76
N ASP A 85 6.90 -5.66 -21.01
CA ASP A 85 8.19 -5.80 -21.68
C ASP A 85 9.27 -6.32 -20.71
N GLU A 86 9.88 -7.47 -21.04
CA GLU A 86 10.74 -8.36 -20.23
C GLU A 86 11.96 -7.69 -19.54
N ARG A 87 12.04 -6.37 -19.50
CA ARG A 87 13.09 -5.61 -18.84
C ARG A 87 12.71 -5.19 -17.41
N ALA A 88 13.21 -6.03 -16.51
CA ALA A 88 13.64 -5.77 -15.14
C ALA A 88 12.67 -6.11 -13.98
N SER A 89 12.29 -7.38 -13.87
CA SER A 89 12.33 -7.99 -12.52
C SER A 89 13.78 -8.40 -12.25
N LEU A 90 14.44 -7.72 -11.31
CA LEU A 90 15.71 -8.19 -10.77
C LEU A 90 15.40 -9.22 -9.69
N ASP A 91 15.60 -10.50 -9.99
CA ASP A 91 15.62 -11.55 -8.98
C ASP A 91 16.83 -11.31 -8.05
N VAL A 92 16.56 -11.09 -6.76
CA VAL A 92 17.59 -10.93 -5.73
C VAL A 92 17.81 -12.28 -5.06
N ASP A 93 18.97 -12.89 -5.30
CA ASP A 93 19.39 -14.11 -4.61
C ASP A 93 19.70 -13.81 -3.13
N LEU A 94 18.88 -14.39 -2.23
CA LEU A 94 18.97 -14.20 -0.78
C LEU A 94 20.07 -15.05 -0.13
N HIS A 95 20.62 -16.07 -0.81
CA HIS A 95 21.68 -16.93 -0.28
C HIS A 95 23.07 -16.31 -0.36
N ARG A 96 23.23 -15.17 -1.06
CA ARG A 96 24.51 -14.45 -1.17
C ARG A 96 24.82 -13.55 0.03
N ARG A 97 23.88 -13.32 0.95
CA ARG A 97 24.04 -12.32 2.04
C ARG A 97 24.86 -12.75 3.24
N ASP A 98 25.13 -14.03 3.42
CA ASP A 98 25.76 -14.55 4.65
C ASP A 98 27.27 -14.77 4.56
N ALA A 99 27.96 -14.07 3.66
CA ALA A 99 29.42 -14.06 3.60
C ALA A 99 29.95 -12.61 3.58
N ARG A 100 29.94 -11.95 4.74
CA ARG A 100 30.85 -10.84 5.04
C ARG A 100 31.00 -10.60 6.52
#